data_AF-A0A1W9MRA7-F1
#
_entry.id   AF-A0A1W9MRA7-F1
#
_cell.length_a   1.000
_cell.length_b   1.000
_cell.length_c   1.000
_cell.angle_alpha   90.00
_cell.angle_beta   90.00
_cell.angle_gamma   90.00
#
_symmetry.space_group_name_H-M   'P 1'
#
loop_
_entity.id
_entity.type
_entity.pdbx_description
1 polymer ?
#
loop_
_entity_poly.entity_id
_entity_poly.type
_entity_poly.pdbx_seq_one_letter_code
_entity_poly.pdbx_strand_id
1 'polypeptide(L)'
;MAGSRSYRLIEYKITESFSDFLWWESHFGLGSLKRGQCFIRGNILFIEFSDIVEDGFLKMEFGEQLDRLPKWEKTKYYCSNYSIYDCKIGNKPSLQEMTHLARKSYMKQSNMIQPEIREDISYRLGRYEIIEKNNGQICWESHRRLNILKTGKCFTEGDILFMEPAESEKTGLVKNEFIQRLNRLPNWTKSSYYCSGYSLNYCEDGKICRDIEKADTREISADEKLRNTHGCSEEMKIIDKSENIGIGIRTLLKNWFIKRNIK
;
A
#
# COMPACT_ATOMS: atom_id res chain seq x y z
N MET A 1 -23.04 -24.58 -2.17
CA MET A 1 -21.65 -24.58 -1.67
C MET A 1 -21.10 -23.18 -1.85
N ALA A 2 -20.67 -22.54 -0.76
CA ALA A 2 -20.08 -21.20 -0.83
C ALA A 2 -18.73 -21.31 -1.56
N GLY A 3 -18.67 -20.84 -2.80
CA GLY A 3 -17.45 -20.65 -3.57
C GLY A 3 -16.40 -19.83 -2.80
N SER A 4 -15.17 -20.29 -2.87
CA SER A 4 -13.98 -19.54 -2.45
C SER A 4 -13.10 -19.31 -3.66
N ARG A 5 -12.29 -18.25 -3.62
CA ARG A 5 -11.26 -17.99 -4.64
C ARG A 5 -9.90 -18.17 -4.00
N SER A 6 -9.00 -18.85 -4.70
CA SER A 6 -7.63 -19.08 -4.23
C SER A 6 -6.64 -18.40 -5.15
N TYR A 7 -5.58 -17.87 -4.55
CA TYR A 7 -4.51 -17.12 -5.21
C TYR A 7 -3.17 -17.63 -4.71
N ARG A 8 -2.12 -17.49 -5.53
CA ARG A 8 -0.73 -17.72 -5.15
C ARG A 8 -0.07 -16.41 -4.73
N LEU A 9 0.58 -16.44 -3.58
CA LEU A 9 1.47 -15.39 -3.08
C LEU A 9 2.79 -16.03 -2.66
N ILE A 10 3.81 -16.00 -3.53
CA ILE A 10 5.11 -16.65 -3.29
C ILE A 10 4.92 -18.13 -2.90
N GLU A 11 5.09 -18.48 -1.62
CA GLU A 11 4.94 -19.83 -1.06
C GLU A 11 3.62 -20.04 -0.30
N TYR A 12 2.71 -19.08 -0.37
CA TYR A 12 1.41 -19.09 0.27
C TYR A 12 0.29 -19.28 -0.75
N LYS A 13 -0.68 -20.11 -0.39
CA LYS A 13 -2.01 -20.11 -1.02
C LYS A 13 -2.91 -19.20 -0.18
N ILE A 14 -3.40 -18.12 -0.77
CA ILE A 14 -4.35 -17.22 -0.13
C ILE A 14 -5.75 -17.58 -0.60
N THR A 15 -6.65 -17.90 0.32
CA THR A 15 -8.04 -18.25 0.04
C THR A 15 -8.96 -17.17 0.59
N GLU A 16 -9.79 -16.64 -0.30
CA GLU A 16 -10.83 -15.66 -0.01
C GLU A 16 -12.20 -16.35 0.00
N SER A 17 -12.86 -16.34 1.15
CA SER A 17 -14.24 -16.81 1.27
C SER A 17 -15.24 -15.69 0.90
N PHE A 18 -16.48 -16.06 0.60
CA PHE A 18 -17.58 -15.09 0.41
C PHE A 18 -17.93 -14.27 1.65
N SER A 19 -17.43 -14.65 2.82
CA SER A 19 -17.58 -13.90 4.07
C SER A 19 -16.45 -12.88 4.29
N ASP A 20 -15.62 -12.65 3.26
CA ASP A 20 -14.40 -11.86 3.23
C ASP A 20 -13.36 -12.29 4.29
N PHE A 21 -13.43 -13.54 4.76
CA PHE A 21 -12.34 -14.07 5.56
C PHE A 21 -11.23 -14.52 4.62
N LEU A 22 -10.03 -14.06 4.92
CA LEU A 22 -8.83 -14.48 4.22
C LEU A 22 -8.12 -15.52 5.07
N TRP A 23 -7.70 -16.59 4.41
CA TRP A 23 -6.89 -17.65 4.97
C TRP A 23 -5.63 -17.82 4.14
N TRP A 24 -4.54 -18.18 4.79
CA TRP A 24 -3.31 -18.58 4.14
C TRP A 24 -3.02 -20.05 4.44
N GLU A 25 -2.41 -20.74 3.48
CA GLU A 25 -1.84 -22.08 3.63
C GLU A 25 -0.41 -22.06 3.10
N SER A 26 0.51 -22.77 3.74
CA SER A 26 1.87 -22.97 3.26
C SER A 26 2.41 -24.33 3.69
N HIS A 27 3.34 -24.88 2.91
CA HIS A 27 4.02 -26.12 3.23
C HIS A 27 4.88 -25.99 4.50
N PHE A 28 4.83 -27.00 5.36
CA PHE A 28 5.59 -27.06 6.60
C PHE A 28 6.12 -28.47 6.86
N GLY A 29 7.40 -28.63 7.20
CA GLY A 29 7.96 -29.93 7.53
C GLY A 29 7.98 -30.91 6.34
N LEU A 30 7.78 -32.20 6.59
CA LEU A 30 7.69 -33.23 5.55
C LEU A 30 6.24 -33.70 5.44
N GLY A 31 5.57 -33.36 4.35
CA GLY A 31 4.19 -33.80 4.10
C GLY A 31 3.15 -33.13 5.00
N SER A 32 3.45 -31.95 5.54
CA SER A 32 2.49 -31.20 6.35
C SER A 32 2.26 -29.80 5.79
N LEU A 33 1.13 -29.22 6.19
CA LEU A 33 0.75 -27.85 5.87
C LEU A 33 0.54 -27.08 7.18
N LYS A 34 0.86 -25.80 7.13
CA LYS A 34 0.38 -24.82 8.09
C LYS A 34 -0.69 -23.96 7.43
N ARG A 35 -1.72 -23.61 8.18
CA ARG A 35 -2.74 -22.69 7.70
C ARG A 35 -3.17 -21.72 8.78
N GLY A 36 -3.47 -20.49 8.43
CA GLY A 36 -3.89 -19.47 9.39
C GLY A 36 -4.78 -18.43 8.75
N GLN A 37 -5.28 -17.52 9.58
CA GLN A 37 -6.02 -16.37 9.08
C GLN A 37 -5.05 -15.29 8.57
N CYS A 38 -5.51 -14.49 7.62
CA CYS A 38 -4.85 -13.27 7.21
C CYS A 38 -5.88 -12.15 7.10
N PHE A 39 -5.40 -10.90 7.04
CA PHE A 39 -6.26 -9.73 6.84
C PHE A 39 -5.53 -8.65 6.06
N ILE A 40 -6.29 -7.77 5.40
CA ILE A 40 -5.73 -6.66 4.63
C ILE A 40 -5.91 -5.36 5.43
N ARG A 41 -4.89 -4.50 5.45
CA ARG A 41 -4.97 -3.11 5.93
C ARG A 41 -4.19 -2.21 4.98
N GLY A 42 -4.84 -1.20 4.41
CA GLY A 42 -4.23 -0.41 3.34
C GLY A 42 -3.77 -1.31 2.19
N ASN A 43 -2.52 -1.14 1.74
CA ASN A 43 -1.88 -1.94 0.70
C ASN A 43 -1.07 -3.14 1.25
N ILE A 44 -1.36 -3.61 2.48
CA ILE A 44 -0.60 -4.67 3.15
C ILE A 44 -1.52 -5.85 3.50
N LEU A 45 -1.13 -7.06 3.08
CA LEU A 45 -1.69 -8.33 3.57
C LEU A 45 -0.89 -8.83 4.78
N PHE A 46 -1.54 -8.97 5.93
CA PHE A 46 -0.93 -9.52 7.14
C PHE A 46 -1.19 -11.01 7.25
N ILE A 47 -0.12 -11.80 7.35
CA ILE A 47 -0.17 -13.26 7.54
C ILE A 47 -0.08 -13.53 9.05
N GLU A 48 -1.17 -13.91 9.70
CA GLU A 48 -1.18 -14.16 11.14
C GLU A 48 -0.46 -15.47 11.45
N PHE A 49 0.18 -15.53 12.61
CA PHE A 49 0.74 -16.77 13.14
C PHE A 49 -0.34 -17.85 13.25
N SER A 50 0.07 -19.09 13.02
CA SER A 50 -0.79 -20.24 13.22
C SER A 50 -0.04 -21.40 13.85
N ASP A 51 -0.73 -22.04 14.79
CA ASP A 51 -0.36 -23.31 15.41
C ASP A 51 -1.11 -24.49 14.77
N ILE A 52 -1.95 -24.22 13.76
CA ILE A 52 -2.67 -25.26 13.02
C ILE A 52 -1.70 -25.90 12.03
N VAL A 53 -1.31 -27.13 12.34
CA VAL A 53 -0.55 -28.03 11.46
C VAL A 53 -1.46 -29.18 11.08
N GLU A 54 -1.55 -29.46 9.78
CA GLU A 54 -2.38 -30.52 9.22
C GLU A 54 -1.52 -31.42 8.31
N ASP A 55 -1.92 -32.68 8.17
CA ASP A 55 -1.36 -33.54 7.12
C ASP A 55 -1.66 -32.90 5.76
N GLY A 56 -0.67 -32.95 4.87
CA GLY A 56 -0.79 -32.27 3.60
C GLY A 56 0.09 -32.86 2.53
N PHE A 57 0.60 -31.99 1.67
CA PHE A 57 1.33 -32.37 0.46
C PHE A 57 2.83 -32.35 0.70
N LEU A 58 3.57 -33.10 -0.11
CA LEU A 58 5.01 -32.88 -0.22
C LEU A 58 5.28 -31.49 -0.81
N LYS A 59 6.44 -30.90 -0.48
CA LYS A 59 6.82 -29.55 -0.94
C LYS A 59 6.65 -29.33 -2.44
N MET A 60 7.05 -30.32 -3.25
CA MET A 60 6.97 -30.23 -4.71
C MET A 60 5.52 -30.25 -5.18
N GLU A 61 4.69 -31.15 -4.66
CA GLU A 61 3.27 -31.25 -4.99
C GLU A 61 2.51 -29.97 -4.62
N PHE A 62 2.80 -29.39 -3.45
CA PHE A 62 2.20 -28.11 -3.05
C PHE A 62 2.62 -26.97 -3.99
N GLY A 63 3.89 -26.92 -4.39
CA GLY A 63 4.39 -25.93 -5.36
C GLY A 63 3.69 -26.04 -6.72
N GLU A 64 3.52 -27.26 -7.25
CA GLU A 64 2.79 -27.50 -8.49
C GLU A 64 1.33 -27.06 -8.43
N GLN A 65 0.68 -27.23 -7.26
CA GLN A 65 -0.68 -26.72 -7.04
C GLN A 65 -0.71 -25.19 -6.99
N LEU A 66 0.24 -24.58 -6.27
CA LEU A 66 0.36 -23.12 -6.21
C LEU A 66 0.52 -22.49 -7.59
N ASP A 67 1.36 -23.08 -8.44
CA ASP A 67 1.65 -22.53 -9.78
C ASP A 67 0.44 -22.52 -10.72
N ARG A 68 -0.61 -23.29 -10.41
CA ARG A 68 -1.89 -23.28 -11.15
C ARG A 68 -2.85 -22.18 -10.69
N LEU A 69 -2.56 -21.52 -9.58
CA LEU A 69 -3.41 -20.46 -9.03
C LEU A 69 -3.06 -19.10 -9.65
N PRO A 70 -4.06 -18.21 -9.81
CA PRO A 70 -3.80 -16.82 -10.19
C PRO A 70 -2.91 -16.14 -9.15
N LYS A 71 -2.06 -15.19 -9.57
CA LYS A 71 -1.23 -14.42 -8.65
C LYS A 71 -2.08 -13.52 -7.74
N TRP A 72 -1.59 -13.26 -6.53
CA TRP A 72 -2.16 -12.28 -5.62
C TRP A 72 -1.75 -10.86 -6.03
N GLU A 73 -2.73 -10.04 -6.41
CA GLU A 73 -2.51 -8.67 -6.90
C GLU A 73 -3.31 -7.62 -6.10
N LYS A 74 -3.99 -8.02 -5.02
CA LYS A 74 -4.87 -7.11 -4.26
C LYS A 74 -4.13 -6.18 -3.31
N THR A 75 -2.88 -6.48 -2.98
CA THR A 75 -2.04 -5.67 -2.10
C THR A 75 -0.65 -5.56 -2.69
N LYS A 76 0.00 -4.41 -2.52
CA LYS A 76 1.40 -4.17 -2.95
C LYS A 76 2.37 -4.97 -2.08
N TYR A 77 2.06 -5.10 -0.80
CA TYR A 77 2.91 -5.74 0.19
C TYR A 77 2.21 -6.86 0.97
N TYR A 78 3.02 -7.74 1.56
CA TYR A 78 2.59 -8.64 2.62
C TYR A 78 3.56 -8.61 3.81
N CYS A 79 3.05 -8.90 5.00
CA CYS A 79 3.79 -8.89 6.25
C CYS A 79 3.57 -10.21 6.99
N SER A 80 4.63 -11.02 7.13
CA SER A 80 4.58 -12.35 7.76
C SER A 80 5.02 -12.39 9.21
N ASN A 81 5.56 -11.28 9.71
CA ASN A 81 5.95 -11.12 11.11
C ASN A 81 5.65 -9.68 11.49
N TYR A 82 4.88 -9.48 12.56
CA TYR A 82 4.53 -8.14 13.03
C TYR A 82 4.20 -8.10 14.52
N SER A 83 4.35 -6.92 15.11
CA SER A 83 3.97 -6.60 16.48
C SER A 83 3.14 -5.32 16.48
N ILE A 84 1.83 -5.47 16.28
CA ILE A 84 0.84 -4.37 16.21
C ILE A 84 0.22 -4.15 17.60
N TYR A 85 0.01 -2.88 17.93
CA TYR A 85 -0.55 -2.44 19.20
C TYR A 85 -1.54 -1.29 18.97
N ASP A 86 -2.58 -1.22 19.79
CA ASP A 86 -3.50 -0.09 19.84
C ASP A 86 -2.80 1.17 20.37
N CYS A 87 -2.94 2.32 19.70
CA CYS A 87 -2.27 3.57 20.09
C CYS A 87 -2.80 4.16 21.40
N LYS A 88 -4.06 3.88 21.77
CA LYS A 88 -4.70 4.41 22.99
C LYS A 88 -4.38 3.54 24.20
N ILE A 89 -4.49 2.23 24.04
CA ILE A 89 -4.38 1.26 25.15
C ILE A 89 -2.97 0.70 25.26
N GLY A 90 -2.24 0.57 24.14
CA GLY A 90 -0.91 -0.04 24.10
C GLY A 90 -0.90 -1.57 24.10
N ASN A 91 -2.06 -2.22 24.00
CA ASN A 91 -2.21 -3.68 23.97
C ASN A 91 -2.24 -4.22 22.53
N LYS A 92 -1.89 -5.51 22.36
CA LYS A 92 -2.07 -6.21 21.08
C LYS A 92 -3.58 -6.33 20.81
N PRO A 93 -4.09 -5.81 19.68
CA PRO A 93 -5.50 -5.96 19.34
C PRO A 93 -5.82 -7.42 19.02
N SER A 94 -7.07 -7.83 19.28
CA SER A 94 -7.58 -9.12 18.82
C SER A 94 -7.70 -9.15 17.30
N LEU A 95 -7.65 -10.36 16.73
CA LEU A 95 -7.79 -10.56 15.30
C LEU A 95 -9.16 -10.09 14.77
N GLN A 96 -10.21 -10.24 15.59
CA GLN A 96 -11.55 -9.74 15.26
C GLN A 96 -11.58 -8.21 15.16
N GLU A 97 -10.91 -7.51 16.07
CA GLU A 97 -10.79 -6.04 16.01
C GLU A 97 -10.01 -5.60 14.76
N MET A 98 -8.89 -6.27 14.46
CA MET A 98 -8.08 -5.99 13.27
C MET A 98 -8.85 -6.21 11.97
N THR A 99 -9.67 -7.26 11.90
CA THR A 99 -10.46 -7.63 10.72
C THR A 99 -11.70 -6.73 10.57
N HIS A 100 -12.41 -6.42 11.66
CA HIS A 100 -13.65 -5.64 11.60
C HIS A 100 -13.40 -4.18 11.20
N LEU A 101 -12.24 -3.63 11.56
CA LEU A 101 -11.91 -2.23 11.28
C LEU A 101 -11.36 -1.99 9.87
N ALA A 102 -10.80 -3.01 9.21
CA ALA A 102 -10.42 -2.94 7.80
C ALA A 102 -11.62 -2.59 6.88
N ARG A 103 -12.85 -2.93 7.32
CA ARG A 103 -14.10 -2.63 6.60
C ARG A 103 -14.54 -1.16 6.67
N LYS A 104 -14.03 -0.36 7.62
CA LYS A 104 -14.51 1.01 7.88
C LYS A 104 -13.60 2.12 7.37
N SER A 105 -12.36 1.83 6.97
CA SER A 105 -11.36 2.86 6.65
C SER A 105 -10.95 2.85 5.18
N TYR A 106 -11.82 3.36 4.32
CA TYR A 106 -11.45 3.80 2.97
C TYR A 106 -12.23 5.08 2.68
N MET A 107 -11.86 6.20 3.30
CA MET A 107 -12.17 7.59 2.87
C MET A 107 -11.51 8.58 3.84
N LYS A 108 -10.18 8.73 3.76
CA LYS A 108 -9.54 9.96 4.25
C LYS A 108 -8.44 10.35 3.27
N GLN A 109 -8.86 11.00 2.18
CA GLN A 109 -7.93 11.73 1.33
C GLN A 109 -7.27 12.82 2.17
N SER A 110 -5.95 12.76 2.29
CA SER A 110 -5.15 13.88 2.74
C SER A 110 -5.18 14.95 1.65
N ASN A 111 -5.85 16.06 1.94
CA ASN A 111 -5.67 17.27 1.13
C ASN A 111 -4.19 17.69 1.27
N MET A 112 -3.44 17.67 0.16
CA MET A 112 -2.14 18.33 0.06
C MET A 112 -2.35 19.84 0.27
N ILE A 113 -2.16 20.29 1.50
CA ILE A 113 -2.02 21.71 1.80
C ILE A 113 -0.53 22.06 1.68
N GLN A 114 -0.24 23.17 0.98
CA GLN A 114 1.11 23.67 0.76
C GLN A 114 1.89 23.84 2.08
N PRO A 115 3.23 23.69 2.05
CA PRO A 115 4.05 23.76 3.25
C PRO A 115 4.19 25.22 3.70
N GLU A 116 3.37 25.63 4.66
CA GLU A 116 3.78 26.69 5.59
C GLU A 116 4.92 26.15 6.47
N ILE A 117 5.92 27.00 6.74
CA ILE A 117 7.03 26.67 7.64
C ILE A 117 6.44 26.39 9.02
N ARG A 118 6.35 25.11 9.38
CA ARG A 118 5.89 24.65 10.70
C ARG A 118 7.09 24.18 11.50
N GLU A 119 7.08 24.45 12.80
CA GLU A 119 8.01 23.84 13.74
C GLU A 119 7.73 22.33 13.84
N ASP A 120 8.74 21.56 14.23
CA ASP A 120 8.58 20.13 14.48
C ASP A 120 7.59 19.90 15.63
N ILE A 121 6.65 18.97 15.46
CA ILE A 121 5.62 18.68 16.45
C ILE A 121 5.89 17.32 17.08
N SER A 122 6.04 17.30 18.40
CA SER A 122 6.23 16.08 19.18
C SER A 122 4.94 15.57 19.81
N TYR A 123 4.77 14.25 19.80
CA TYR A 123 3.65 13.52 20.37
C TYR A 123 4.13 12.39 21.28
N ARG A 124 3.30 11.99 22.23
CA ARG A 124 3.49 10.78 23.05
C ARG A 124 2.76 9.59 22.45
N LEU A 125 3.46 8.47 22.31
CA LEU A 125 2.89 7.16 22.00
C LEU A 125 3.49 6.11 22.95
N GLY A 126 2.79 5.82 24.05
CA GLY A 126 3.30 4.93 25.10
C GLY A 126 4.65 5.41 25.64
N ARG A 127 5.73 4.66 25.35
CA ARG A 127 7.12 4.98 25.74
C ARG A 127 7.93 5.71 24.66
N TYR A 128 7.29 6.06 23.56
CA TYR A 128 7.92 6.67 22.39
C TYR A 128 7.50 8.12 22.26
N GLU A 129 8.46 8.99 21.97
CA GLU A 129 8.19 10.32 21.43
C GLU A 129 8.12 10.20 19.90
N ILE A 130 6.99 10.58 19.31
CA ILE A 130 6.80 10.61 17.85
C ILE A 130 6.94 12.05 17.39
N ILE A 131 7.90 12.30 16.51
CA ILE A 131 8.27 13.63 16.03
C ILE A 131 7.86 13.73 14.58
N GLU A 132 6.95 14.65 14.28
CA GLU A 132 6.59 15.03 12.92
C GLU A 132 7.41 16.26 12.52
N LYS A 133 8.31 16.06 11.57
CA LYS A 133 9.19 17.11 11.08
C LYS A 133 8.47 18.01 10.08
N ASN A 134 8.98 19.23 9.94
CA ASN A 134 8.50 20.20 8.97
C ASN A 134 8.49 19.72 7.49
N ASN A 135 9.35 18.75 7.15
CA ASN A 135 9.44 18.15 5.83
C ASN A 135 8.46 16.97 5.62
N GLY A 136 7.58 16.71 6.57
CA GLY A 136 6.60 15.61 6.54
C GLY A 136 7.15 14.25 7.01
N GLN A 137 8.44 14.14 7.31
CA GLN A 137 9.00 12.91 7.85
C GLN A 137 8.52 12.69 9.28
N ILE A 138 8.23 11.44 9.61
CA ILE A 138 7.89 11.02 10.96
C ILE A 138 9.08 10.25 11.53
N CYS A 139 9.49 10.58 12.75
CA CYS A 139 10.54 9.88 13.47
C CYS A 139 10.03 9.46 14.85
N TRP A 140 10.68 8.46 15.44
CA TRP A 140 10.43 8.08 16.82
C TRP A 140 11.71 8.18 17.63
N GLU A 141 11.57 8.52 18.91
CA GLU A 141 12.62 8.43 19.91
C GLU A 141 12.17 7.60 21.10
N SER A 142 13.09 6.83 21.69
CA SER A 142 12.84 6.12 22.93
C SER A 142 14.10 5.98 23.75
N HIS A 143 13.94 6.04 25.06
CA HIS A 143 15.05 5.85 25.99
C HIS A 143 15.44 4.37 26.16
N ARG A 144 16.74 4.08 26.10
CA ARG A 144 17.33 2.75 26.32
C ARG A 144 18.53 2.85 27.27
N ARG A 145 18.50 2.16 28.42
CA ARG A 145 19.62 2.12 29.40
C ARG A 145 20.13 3.53 29.78
N LEU A 146 21.25 3.66 30.49
CA LEU A 146 21.69 4.94 31.04
C LEU A 146 22.01 5.97 29.93
N ASN A 147 21.19 7.03 29.84
CA ASN A 147 21.38 8.24 29.01
C ASN A 147 21.53 8.00 27.50
N ILE A 148 21.01 6.90 26.97
CA ILE A 148 21.00 6.64 25.52
C ILE A 148 19.56 6.74 25.00
N LEU A 149 19.39 7.55 23.97
CA LEU A 149 18.16 7.62 23.18
C LEU A 149 18.38 6.86 21.87
N LYS A 150 17.46 5.95 21.57
CA LYS A 150 17.31 5.36 20.24
C LYS A 150 16.42 6.24 19.40
N THR A 151 16.77 6.39 18.13
CA THR A 151 15.92 7.06 17.16
C THR A 151 15.76 6.20 15.91
N GLY A 152 14.62 6.33 15.25
CA GLY A 152 14.34 5.69 13.97
C GLY A 152 13.25 6.43 13.22
N LYS A 153 13.01 6.04 11.97
CA LYS A 153 11.96 6.62 11.14
C LYS A 153 10.62 5.93 11.40
N CYS A 154 9.55 6.60 11.00
CA CYS A 154 8.23 6.03 10.92
C CYS A 154 7.60 6.36 9.57
N PHE A 155 6.67 5.53 9.13
CA PHE A 155 5.73 5.85 8.07
C PHE A 155 4.32 5.38 8.47
N THR A 156 3.29 5.88 7.80
CA THR A 156 1.90 5.46 8.03
C THR A 156 1.37 4.78 6.78
N GLU A 157 0.79 3.59 6.93
CA GLU A 157 0.07 2.88 5.86
C GLU A 157 -1.31 2.48 6.39
N GLY A 158 -2.37 2.94 5.73
CA GLY A 158 -3.72 2.86 6.27
C GLY A 158 -3.84 3.65 7.58
N ASP A 159 -4.23 2.98 8.66
CA ASP A 159 -4.33 3.56 10.00
C ASP A 159 -3.33 2.96 11.01
N ILE A 160 -2.21 2.42 10.48
CA ILE A 160 -1.11 1.85 11.25
C ILE A 160 0.13 2.73 11.06
N LEU A 161 0.70 3.19 12.18
CA LEU A 161 2.03 3.82 12.23
C LEU A 161 3.10 2.72 12.34
N PHE A 162 3.92 2.54 11.31
CA PHE A 162 5.05 1.62 11.35
C PHE A 162 6.28 2.32 11.87
N MET A 163 6.94 1.70 12.85
CA MET A 163 8.18 2.20 13.44
C MET A 163 9.34 1.38 12.89
N GLU A 164 10.20 2.00 12.09
CA GLU A 164 11.38 1.36 11.54
C GLU A 164 12.37 0.99 12.65
N PRO A 165 13.27 0.01 12.42
CA PRO A 165 14.37 -0.27 13.33
C PRO A 165 15.16 1.00 13.68
N ALA A 166 15.74 1.03 14.88
CA ALA A 166 16.54 2.17 15.31
C ALA A 166 17.73 2.38 14.36
N GLU A 167 17.85 3.57 13.80
CA GLU A 167 18.92 3.96 12.87
C GLU A 167 20.14 4.50 13.63
N SER A 168 19.91 5.12 14.79
CA SER A 168 21.00 5.71 15.58
C SER A 168 20.74 5.64 17.09
N GLU A 169 21.83 5.71 17.83
CA GLU A 169 21.86 5.91 19.27
C GLU A 169 22.56 7.25 19.55
N LYS A 170 21.94 8.12 20.34
CA LYS A 170 22.51 9.41 20.73
C LYS A 170 22.57 9.52 22.25
N THR A 171 23.58 10.22 22.76
CA THR A 171 23.58 10.67 24.15
C THR A 171 22.37 11.57 24.34
N GLY A 172 21.55 11.27 25.33
CA GLY A 172 20.31 11.99 25.56
C GLY A 172 20.04 12.23 27.03
N LEU A 173 18.79 12.63 27.29
CA LEU A 173 18.28 12.92 28.62
C LEU A 173 18.40 11.69 29.53
N VAL A 174 18.55 11.96 30.83
CA VAL A 174 18.43 10.91 31.84
C VAL A 174 17.01 10.33 31.76
N LYS A 175 16.86 9.03 32.03
CA LYS A 175 15.56 8.31 31.94
C LYS A 175 14.39 9.11 32.51
N ASN A 176 14.57 9.69 33.69
CA ASN A 176 13.52 10.42 34.40
C ASN A 176 13.15 11.73 33.69
N GLU A 177 14.15 12.46 33.17
CA GLU A 177 13.93 13.68 32.39
C GLU A 177 13.21 13.38 31.07
N PHE A 178 13.60 12.30 30.38
CA PHE A 178 12.89 11.85 29.17
C PHE A 178 11.43 11.51 29.47
N ILE A 179 11.16 10.75 30.54
CA ILE A 179 9.78 10.41 30.94
C ILE A 179 8.98 11.66 31.33
N GLN A 180 9.57 12.61 32.05
CA GLN A 180 8.92 13.87 32.40
C GLN A 180 8.56 14.69 31.17
N ARG A 181 9.48 14.81 30.21
CA ARG A 181 9.22 15.44 28.91
C ARG A 181 8.09 14.72 28.17
N LEU A 182 8.19 13.40 28.04
CA LEU A 182 7.22 12.57 27.33
C LEU A 182 5.80 12.75 27.89
N ASN A 183 5.66 12.84 29.21
CA ASN A 183 4.36 13.05 29.87
C ASN A 183 3.73 14.42 29.64
N ARG A 184 4.49 15.42 29.17
CA ARG A 184 3.99 16.75 28.81
C ARG A 184 3.52 16.83 27.35
N LEU A 185 3.83 15.84 26.53
CA LEU A 185 3.48 15.83 25.11
C LEU A 185 2.01 15.41 24.89
N PRO A 186 1.34 15.96 23.88
CA PRO A 186 0.01 15.50 23.48
C PRO A 186 0.08 14.05 22.98
N ASN A 187 -0.99 13.26 23.19
CA ASN A 187 -1.03 11.88 22.70
C ASN A 187 -1.08 11.83 21.16
N TRP A 188 -0.45 10.82 20.57
CA TRP A 188 -0.57 10.51 19.15
C TRP A 188 -1.99 10.03 18.82
N THR A 189 -2.65 10.69 17.87
CA THR A 189 -4.04 10.40 17.46
C THR A 189 -4.22 10.26 15.94
N LYS A 190 -3.13 10.34 15.17
CA LYS A 190 -3.20 10.30 13.70
C LYS A 190 -3.34 8.88 13.13
N SER A 191 -3.00 7.86 13.91
CA SER A 191 -3.23 6.45 13.59
C SER A 191 -3.97 5.75 14.73
N SER A 192 -4.71 4.69 14.41
CA SER A 192 -5.39 3.86 15.41
C SER A 192 -4.41 2.87 16.06
N TYR A 193 -3.45 2.40 15.27
CA TYR A 193 -2.49 1.38 15.65
C TYR A 193 -1.06 1.83 15.39
N TYR A 194 -0.11 1.15 16.03
CA TYR A 194 1.29 1.22 15.68
C TYR A 194 1.93 -0.17 15.62
N CYS A 195 2.93 -0.33 14.75
CA CYS A 195 3.69 -1.56 14.58
C CYS A 195 5.16 -1.30 14.92
N SER A 196 5.68 -1.95 15.96
CA SER A 196 7.05 -1.69 16.46
C SER A 196 8.09 -2.72 16.02
N GLY A 197 7.67 -3.75 15.29
CA GLY A 197 8.53 -4.73 14.67
C GLY A 197 7.76 -5.42 13.57
N TYR A 198 8.33 -5.48 12.37
CA TYR A 198 7.67 -6.07 11.22
C TYR A 198 8.68 -6.60 10.18
N SER A 199 8.19 -7.39 9.23
CA SER A 199 8.94 -7.82 8.05
C SER A 199 8.05 -7.71 6.82
N LEU A 200 8.15 -6.56 6.14
CA LEU A 200 7.35 -6.25 4.96
C LEU A 200 8.06 -6.76 3.71
N ASN A 201 7.30 -7.39 2.82
CA ASN A 201 7.79 -7.94 1.56
C ASN A 201 6.87 -7.51 0.41
N TYR A 202 7.43 -7.39 -0.80
CA TYR A 202 6.63 -7.15 -2.00
C TYR A 202 5.84 -8.41 -2.37
N CYS A 203 4.56 -8.25 -2.71
CA CYS A 203 3.73 -9.37 -3.17
C CYS A 203 4.20 -9.94 -4.52
N GLU A 204 4.83 -9.10 -5.35
CA GLU A 204 5.25 -9.46 -6.70
C GLU A 204 6.34 -10.54 -6.71
N ASP A 205 7.37 -10.38 -5.88
CA ASP A 205 8.58 -11.21 -5.92
C ASP A 205 9.07 -11.69 -4.55
N GLY A 206 8.39 -11.32 -3.46
CA GLY A 206 8.74 -11.75 -2.11
C GLY A 206 9.97 -11.06 -1.53
N LYS A 207 10.54 -10.05 -2.20
CA LYS A 207 11.71 -9.32 -1.66
C LYS A 207 11.31 -8.46 -0.47
N ILE A 208 12.19 -8.40 0.51
CA ILE A 208 12.04 -7.53 1.69
C ILE A 208 12.00 -6.07 1.23
N CYS A 209 10.97 -5.35 1.63
CA CYS A 209 10.84 -3.91 1.44
C CYS A 209 11.53 -3.17 2.58
N ARG A 210 12.53 -2.34 2.25
CA ARG A 210 13.27 -1.52 3.23
C ARG A 210 12.98 -0.03 3.14
N ASP A 211 12.43 0.44 2.02
CA ASP A 211 12.22 1.86 1.72
C ASP A 211 10.83 2.04 1.09
N ILE A 212 9.77 2.24 1.88
CA ILE A 212 8.42 2.44 1.34
C ILE A 212 8.28 3.81 0.68
N GLU A 213 8.85 4.85 1.28
CA GLU A 213 8.70 6.24 0.80
C GLU A 213 9.27 6.46 -0.61
N LYS A 214 10.26 5.67 -1.05
CA LYS A 214 10.91 5.86 -2.37
C LYS A 214 10.17 5.16 -3.51
N ALA A 215 9.31 4.19 -3.21
CA ALA A 215 8.66 3.37 -4.24
C ALA A 215 7.59 4.18 -4.99
N ASP A 216 6.78 4.95 -4.27
CA ASP A 216 5.65 5.67 -4.86
C ASP A 216 6.10 6.90 -5.68
N THR A 217 7.22 7.54 -5.34
CA THR A 217 7.75 8.66 -6.13
C THR A 217 8.24 8.24 -7.52
N ARG A 218 8.68 6.97 -7.68
CA ARG A 218 9.15 6.45 -8.98
C ARG A 218 8.01 6.21 -9.95
N GLU A 219 6.87 5.72 -9.45
CA GLU A 219 5.66 5.48 -10.25
C GLU A 219 5.08 6.80 -10.79
N ILE A 220 5.04 7.85 -9.96
CA ILE A 220 4.57 9.18 -10.40
C ILE A 220 5.48 9.76 -11.49
N SER A 221 6.81 9.63 -11.36
CA SER A 221 7.74 10.18 -12.37
C SER A 221 7.75 9.41 -13.70
N ALA A 222 7.36 8.13 -13.69
CA ALA A 222 7.27 7.31 -14.89
C ALA A 222 6.03 7.67 -15.74
N ASP A 223 4.88 7.89 -15.08
CA ASP A 223 3.64 8.32 -15.74
C ASP A 223 3.71 9.77 -16.25
N GLU A 224 4.44 10.64 -15.56
CA GLU A 224 4.65 12.03 -16.00
C GLU A 224 5.55 12.12 -17.25
N LYS A 225 6.50 11.19 -17.42
CA LYS A 225 7.31 11.07 -18.65
C LYS A 225 6.50 10.54 -19.85
N LEU A 226 5.51 9.68 -19.62
CA LEU A 226 4.61 9.18 -20.67
C LEU A 226 3.62 10.25 -21.15
N ARG A 227 3.16 11.16 -20.28
CA ARG A 227 2.32 12.29 -20.70
C ARG A 227 3.07 13.37 -21.46
N ASN A 228 4.34 13.62 -21.11
CA ASN A 228 5.16 14.63 -21.79
C ASN A 228 5.72 14.19 -23.16
N THR A 229 5.53 12.93 -23.57
CA THR A 229 5.95 12.41 -24.88
C THR A 229 4.82 12.36 -25.92
N HIS A 230 3.59 12.75 -25.57
CA HIS A 230 2.45 12.81 -26.51
C HIS A 230 1.85 14.22 -26.70
N GLY A 231 2.53 15.27 -26.23
CA GLY A 231 2.13 16.66 -26.42
C GLY A 231 2.99 17.43 -27.42
N CYS A 232 3.24 16.89 -28.62
CA CYS A 232 3.83 17.69 -29.72
C CYS A 232 3.55 17.09 -31.09
N SER A 233 2.40 17.41 -31.69
CA SER A 233 2.17 17.43 -33.14
C SER A 233 0.70 17.70 -33.43
N GLU A 234 0.34 18.96 -33.70
CA GLU A 234 -0.50 19.34 -34.84
C GLU A 234 -0.63 20.88 -34.89
N GLU A 235 0.37 21.54 -35.47
CA GLU A 235 0.19 22.87 -36.05
C GLU A 235 -0.65 22.70 -37.34
N MET A 236 -1.95 22.96 -37.22
CA MET A 236 -2.85 23.05 -38.37
C MET A 236 -2.56 24.36 -39.12
N LYS A 237 -1.86 24.27 -40.25
CA LYS A 237 -1.66 25.39 -41.17
C LYS A 237 -3.01 25.80 -41.77
N ILE A 238 -3.46 26.99 -41.40
CA ILE A 238 -4.49 27.75 -42.11
C ILE A 238 -3.91 28.14 -43.47
N ILE A 239 -4.43 27.56 -44.55
CA ILE A 239 -4.22 28.07 -45.90
C ILE A 239 -5.50 28.78 -46.32
N ASP A 240 -5.38 30.09 -46.30
CA ASP A 240 -6.26 31.07 -46.91
C ASP A 240 -6.25 30.89 -48.45
N LYS A 241 -7.43 30.74 -49.05
CA LYS A 241 -7.63 30.86 -50.50
C LYS A 241 -8.90 31.65 -50.75
N SER A 242 -8.71 32.95 -50.91
CA SER A 242 -9.67 33.89 -51.42
C SER A 242 -9.52 34.06 -52.94
N GLU A 243 -10.65 34.30 -53.60
CA GLU A 243 -10.85 34.94 -54.93
C GLU A 243 -10.58 34.07 -56.20
N ASN A 244 -11.38 34.10 -57.28
CA ASN A 244 -12.62 34.82 -57.62
C ASN A 244 -13.18 34.30 -58.99
N ILE A 245 -14.52 34.38 -59.16
CA ILE A 245 -15.30 34.70 -60.41
C ILE A 245 -15.25 33.67 -61.59
N GLY A 246 -16.32 33.24 -62.27
CA GLY A 246 -17.75 33.57 -62.30
C GLY A 246 -18.41 33.00 -63.57
N ILE A 247 -19.76 33.17 -63.69
CA ILE A 247 -20.65 32.90 -64.86
C ILE A 247 -20.97 31.40 -65.09
N GLY A 248 -22.20 30.90 -65.23
CA GLY A 248 -23.54 31.46 -65.36
C GLY A 248 -24.45 30.49 -66.13
N ILE A 249 -25.67 30.27 -65.61
CA ILE A 249 -26.92 30.04 -66.36
C ILE A 249 -27.28 28.62 -66.91
N ARG A 250 -28.55 28.26 -66.61
CA ARG A 250 -29.51 27.31 -67.24
C ARG A 250 -29.44 25.82 -66.84
N THR A 251 -30.39 25.32 -66.05
CA THR A 251 -31.81 24.94 -66.37
C THR A 251 -31.92 23.67 -67.21
N LEU A 252 -32.85 22.80 -66.78
CA LEU A 252 -33.42 21.61 -67.43
C LEU A 252 -32.61 20.33 -67.24
N LEU A 253 -33.16 19.12 -67.12
CA LEU A 253 -34.48 18.53 -66.85
C LEU A 253 -34.16 17.01 -66.87
N LYS A 254 -34.90 16.25 -66.06
CA LYS A 254 -35.48 14.93 -66.40
C LYS A 254 -34.57 13.80 -66.90
N ASN A 255 -34.75 12.67 -66.21
CA ASN A 255 -35.03 11.35 -66.80
C ASN A 255 -34.00 10.78 -67.79
N TRP A 256 -33.25 9.77 -67.34
CA TRP A 256 -33.40 8.41 -67.88
C TRP A 256 -32.47 7.46 -67.09
N PHE A 257 -33.00 6.54 -66.28
CA PHE A 257 -33.47 5.21 -66.67
C PHE A 257 -32.36 4.25 -67.15
N ILE A 258 -32.32 3.11 -66.47
CA ILE A 258 -31.91 1.77 -66.92
C ILE A 258 -30.48 1.30 -66.62
N LYS A 259 -30.46 0.35 -65.67
CA LYS A 259 -29.87 -1.00 -65.74
C LYS A 259 -28.68 -1.20 -66.68
N ARG A 260 -27.64 -1.82 -66.14
CA ARG A 260 -27.22 -3.22 -66.42
C ARG A 260 -25.93 -3.46 -65.61
N ASN A 261 -25.93 -4.40 -64.66
CA ASN A 261 -25.67 -5.83 -64.84
C ASN A 261 -24.30 -6.14 -65.48
N ILE A 262 -23.69 -7.21 -64.97
CA ILE A 262 -22.53 -7.98 -65.47
C ILE A 262 -21.22 -7.54 -64.77
N LYS A 263 -20.49 -8.38 -64.04
CA LYS A 263 -20.48 -9.84 -63.86
C LYS A 263 -19.82 -10.19 -62.53
#